data_AF-A0A7U9RQD9-F1
#
_entry.id   AF-A0A7U9RQD9-F1
#
_cell.length_a   1.000
_cell.length_b   1.000
_cell.length_c   1.000
_cell.angle_alpha   90.00
_cell.angle_beta   90.00
_cell.angle_gamma   90.00
#
_symmetry.space_group_name_H-M   'P 1'
#
loop_
_entity.id
_entity.type
_entity.pdbx_description
1 polymer ?
#
loop_
_entity_poly.entity_id
_entity_poly.type
_entity_poly.pdbx_seq_one_letter_code
_entity_poly.pdbx_strand_id
1 'polypeptide(L)' 'MKYWKKMAAPIVIASIIIIYYIGIAVFFMVVSSIPIVIKILMIVIPLILAVVMFSVLISRIKEIQGGEEDDLSQY' A
#
# COMPACT_ATOMS: atom_id res chain seq x y z
N MET A 1 16.00 -10.86 18.29
CA MET A 1 16.44 -10.78 16.87
C MET A 1 16.19 -9.36 16.36
N LYS A 2 17.04 -8.79 15.51
CA LYS A 2 16.94 -7.37 15.10
C LYS A 2 15.71 -7.18 14.18
N TYR A 3 14.56 -6.78 14.76
CA TYR A 3 13.27 -6.56 14.08
C TYR A 3 13.38 -5.81 12.74
N TRP A 4 14.33 -4.88 12.65
CA TRP A 4 14.70 -4.10 11.48
C TRP A 4 14.90 -4.91 10.19
N LYS A 5 15.44 -6.15 10.27
CA LYS A 5 15.60 -7.00 9.08
C LYS A 5 14.26 -7.55 8.57
N LYS A 6 13.33 -7.89 9.46
CA LYS A 6 11.98 -8.39 9.10
C LYS A 6 11.10 -7.26 8.55
N MET A 7 11.34 -6.01 8.97
CA MET A 7 10.55 -4.84 8.54
C MET A 7 10.95 -4.28 7.17
N ALA A 8 12.15 -4.59 6.67
CA ALA A 8 12.64 -4.02 5.40
C ALA A 8 11.76 -4.41 4.20
N ALA A 9 11.42 -5.70 4.07
CA ALA A 9 10.59 -6.20 2.98
C ALA A 9 9.18 -5.58 2.94
N PRO A 10 8.37 -5.61 4.02
CA PRO A 10 7.02 -5.05 3.98
C PRO A 10 7.03 -3.53 3.73
N ILE A 11 8.00 -2.78 4.28
CA ILE A 11 8.11 -1.33 4.06
C ILE A 11 8.41 -1.02 2.60
N VAL A 12 9.38 -1.71 1.98
CA VAL A 12 9.75 -1.47 0.59
C VAL A 12 8.58 -1.79 -0.35
N ILE A 13 7.95 -2.95 -0.17
CA ILE A 13 6.82 -3.38 -1.00
C ILE A 13 5.63 -2.42 -0.86
N ALA A 14 5.25 -2.08 0.37
CA ALA A 14 4.16 -1.14 0.61
C ALA A 14 4.45 0.24 0.01
N SER A 15 5.69 0.74 0.12
CA SER A 15 6.10 2.00 -0.47
C SER A 15 5.99 1.98 -2.00
N ILE A 16 6.45 0.92 -2.65
CA ILE A 16 6.33 0.75 -4.11
C ILE A 16 4.87 0.76 -4.54
N ILE A 17 4.00 0.01 -3.84
CA ILE A 17 2.57 -0.07 -4.15
C ILE A 17 1.87 1.28 -3.95
N ILE A 18 2.15 1.99 -2.86
CA ILE A 18 1.58 3.32 -2.60
C ILE A 18 2.00 4.30 -3.69
N ILE A 19 3.28 4.32 -4.06
CA ILE A 19 3.79 5.17 -5.15
C ILE A 19 3.10 4.81 -6.47
N TYR A 20 2.93 3.52 -6.75
CA TYR A 20 2.23 3.05 -7.95
C TYR A 20 0.78 3.55 -8.00
N TYR A 21 0.03 3.44 -6.91
CA TYR A 21 -1.35 3.94 -6.85
C TYR A 21 -1.45 5.46 -6.96
N ILE A 22 -0.55 6.20 -6.31
CA ILE A 22 -0.47 7.65 -6.47
C ILE A 22 -0.14 8.00 -7.94
N GLY A 23 0.81 7.28 -8.54
CA GLY A 23 1.17 7.44 -9.95
C GLY A 23 -0.01 7.22 -10.90
N ILE A 24 -0.83 6.19 -10.65
CA ILE A 24 -2.08 5.97 -11.39
C ILE A 24 -3.05 7.14 -11.23
N ALA A 25 -3.25 7.62 -10.00
CA ALA A 25 -4.14 8.75 -9.74
C ALA A 25 -3.68 10.03 -10.48
N VAL A 26 -2.37 10.32 -10.47
CA VAL A 26 -1.77 11.43 -11.21
C VAL A 26 -1.92 11.23 -12.72
N PHE A 27 -1.69 10.01 -13.22
CA PHE A 27 -1.88 9.68 -14.63
C PHE A 27 -3.31 9.97 -15.11
N PHE A 28 -4.33 9.54 -14.35
CA PHE A 28 -5.72 9.82 -14.71
C PHE A 28 -6.09 11.30 -14.59
N MET A 29 -5.39 12.08 -13.76
CA MET A 29 -5.57 13.52 -13.69
C MET A 29 -5.15 14.21 -15.00
N VAL A 30 -4.05 13.77 -15.62
CA VAL A 30 -3.50 14.39 -16.85
C VAL A 30 -4.18 13.92 -18.15
N VAL A 31 -4.87 12.77 -18.15
CA VAL A 31 -5.55 12.26 -19.34
C VAL A 31 -6.87 13.00 -19.58
N SER A 32 -6.92 13.86 -20.61
CA SER A 32 -8.09 14.69 -20.92
C SER A 32 -9.26 13.98 -21.63
N SER A 33 -9.02 12.80 -22.19
CA SER A 33 -10.00 12.07 -23.03
C SER A 33 -11.03 11.25 -22.25
N ILE A 34 -10.95 11.20 -20.92
CA ILE A 34 -11.80 10.36 -20.08
C ILE A 34 -12.98 11.18 -19.53
N PRO A 35 -14.23 10.68 -19.62
CA PRO A 35 -15.40 11.32 -19.01
C PRO A 35 -15.18 11.61 -17.52
N ILE A 36 -15.62 12.78 -17.05
CA ILE A 36 -15.26 13.29 -15.71
C ILE A 36 -15.70 12.36 -14.57
N VAL A 37 -16.87 11.73 -14.69
CA VAL A 37 -17.39 10.78 -13.68
C VAL A 37 -16.48 9.56 -13.58
N ILE A 38 -16.09 8.98 -14.72
CA ILE A 38 -15.17 7.84 -14.78
C ILE A 38 -13.80 8.25 -14.25
N LYS A 39 -13.31 9.44 -14.63
CA LYS A 39 -12.02 9.97 -14.15
C LYS A 39 -11.97 10.07 -12.63
N ILE A 40 -13.00 10.64 -12.00
CA ILE A 40 -13.08 10.76 -10.54
C ILE A 40 -13.01 9.38 -9.90
N LEU A 41 -13.77 8.41 -10.40
CA LEU A 41 -13.77 7.04 -9.89
C LEU A 41 -12.39 6.39 -10.02
N MET A 42 -11.72 6.55 -11.16
CA MET A 42 -10.38 6.02 -11.43
C MET A 42 -9.27 6.69 -10.61
N ILE A 43 -9.50 7.90 -10.08
CA ILE A 43 -8.57 8.58 -9.16
C ILE A 43 -8.84 8.17 -7.71
N VAL A 44 -10.11 8.16 -7.31
CA VAL A 44 -10.51 7.90 -5.92
C VAL A 44 -10.19 6.46 -5.51
N ILE A 45 -10.42 5.47 -6.38
CA ILE A 45 -10.17 4.06 -6.05
C ILE A 45 -8.69 3.80 -5.70
N PRO A 46 -7.70 4.16 -6.53
CA PRO A 46 -6.29 3.99 -6.17
C PRO A 46 -5.89 4.72 -4.88
N LEU A 47 -6.45 5.91 -4.62
CA LEU A 47 -6.15 6.65 -3.39
C LEU A 47 -6.69 5.92 -2.14
N ILE A 48 -7.90 5.37 -2.21
CA ILE A 48 -8.44 4.53 -1.13
C ILE A 48 -7.54 3.31 -0.92
N LEU A 49 -7.13 2.64 -2.00
CA LEU A 49 -6.24 1.49 -1.91
C LEU A 49 -4.86 1.85 -1.32
N ALA A 50 -4.32 3.03 -1.63
CA ALA A 50 -3.08 3.52 -1.01
C ALA A 50 -3.23 3.70 0.51
N VAL A 51 -4.35 4.26 0.98
CA VAL A 51 -4.66 4.40 2.41
C VAL A 51 -4.82 3.03 3.08
N VAL A 52 -5.49 2.09 2.42
CA VAL A 52 -5.64 0.71 2.91
C VAL A 52 -4.27 0.04 3.03
N MET A 53 -3.43 0.13 2.00
CA MET A 53 -2.07 -0.45 2.02
C MET A 53 -1.19 0.13 3.13
N PHE A 54 -1.31 1.43 3.37
CA PHE A 54 -0.62 2.08 4.49
C PHE A 54 -1.10 1.54 5.85
N SER A 55 -2.42 1.34 6.00
CA SER A 55 -3.01 0.78 7.22
C SER A 55 -2.55 -0.67 7.46
N VAL A 56 -2.50 -1.49 6.40
CA VAL A 56 -1.98 -2.86 6.44
C VAL A 56 -0.50 -2.88 6.85
N LEU A 57 0.32 -1.96 6.31
CA LEU A 57 1.72 -1.83 6.71
C LEU A 57 1.85 -1.52 8.20
N ILE A 58 1.04 -0.60 8.74
CA ILE A 58 1.05 -0.28 10.18
C ILE A 58 0.70 -1.52 11.01
N SER A 59 -0.36 -2.25 10.65
CA SER A 59 -0.72 -3.49 11.35
C SER A 59 0.41 -4.51 11.32
N ARG A 60 1.07 -4.67 10.17
CA ARG A 60 2.20 -5.61 10.03
C ARG A 60 3.40 -5.21 10.87
N ILE A 61 3.70 -3.92 10.94
CA ILE A 61 4.76 -3.40 11.80
C ILE A 61 4.45 -3.70 13.27
N LYS A 62 3.19 -3.52 13.69
CA LYS A 62 2.75 -3.83 15.06
C LYS A 62 2.87 -5.32 15.38
N GLU A 63 2.45 -6.22 14.50
CA GLU A 63 2.62 -7.68 14.68
C GLU A 63 4.11 -8.05 14.86
N ILE A 64 4.98 -7.59 13.95
CA ILE A 64 6.41 -7.88 14.00
C ILE A 64 7.04 -7.37 15.30
N GLN A 65 6.62 -6.18 15.78
CA GLN A 65 7.11 -5.61 17.04
C GLN A 65 6.52 -6.30 18.28
N GLY A 66 5.26 -6.72 18.21
CA GLY A 66 4.54 -7.43 19.27
C GLY A 66 5.03 -8.87 19.49
N GLY A 67 5.81 -9.41 18.55
CA GLY A 67 6.27 -10.80 18.63
C GLY A 67 5.19 -11.81 18.26
N GLU A 68 4.06 -11.34 17.72
CA GLU A 68 3.14 -12.17 16.94
C GLU A 68 3.85 -12.45 15.61
N GLU A 69 4.75 -13.44 15.65
CA GLU A 69 5.33 -13.95 14.42
C GLU A 69 4.18 -14.54 13.60
N ASP A 70 4.02 -14.01 12.39
CA ASP A 70 3.16 -14.56 11.35
C ASP A 70 3.49 -16.02 11.19
N ASP A 71 2.67 -16.85 11.84
CA ASP A 71 2.98 -18.24 12.18
C ASP A 71 2.72 -19.16 10.98
N LEU A 72 3.04 -18.67 9.78
CA LEU A 72 3.22 -19.48 8.58
C LEU A 72 4.42 -20.45 8.72
N SER A 73 5.16 -20.37 9.83
CA SER A 73 6.23 -21.33 10.19
C SER A 73 5.71 -22.73 10.52
N GLN A 74 4.39 -22.89 10.71
CA GLN A 74 3.73 -24.15 11.06
C GLN A 74 3.16 -24.93 9.86
N TYR A 75 3.45 -24.52 8.62
CA TYR A 75 3.01 -25.21 7.39
C TYR A 75 4.17 -25.55 6.46
#